data_AF-A0A379SIG0-F1
#
_entry.id   AF-A0A379SIG0-F1
#
_cell.length_a   1.000
_cell.length_b   1.000
_cell.length_c   1.000
_cell.angle_alpha   90.00
_cell.angle_beta   90.00
_cell.angle_gamma   90.00
#
_symmetry.space_group_name_H-M   'P 1'
#
loop_
_entity.id
_entity.type
_entity.pdbx_description
1 polymer ?
#
loop_
_entity_poly.entity_id
_entity_poly.type
_entity_poly.pdbx_seq_one_letter_code
_entity_poly.pdbx_strand_id
1 'polypeptide(L)'
;MERYEADLEELQIRLEEQNEVVAEAAEMQEENEARAEAAELEVDELKSQLADYQQALDVQQTRAIQYNQAISALARARELCHLPDLTPESAAEWLDTFQAKEQEATEKLLSLEQKMSVAQTAHSQFEQAYQLVAAINGPLARGEAWDVARELLRDGVNQRHLAEQVQPLRMRLSELEQRLREQQEAERLLAEFCKRQGKNFDIDELEALHQELEARIAALSDSVANASEQRLALRQEQEQLQSRIQHLMQRGARLAGGAKQP
;
A
#
# COMPACT_ATOMS: atom_id res chain seq x y z
N MET A 1 81.31 50.94 107.87
CA MET A 1 80.14 50.33 108.53
C MET A 1 79.05 51.38 108.59
N GLU A 2 79.21 52.47 109.34
CA GLU A 2 78.19 53.54 109.52
C GLU A 2 77.64 54.17 108.22
N ARG A 3 78.45 54.38 107.18
CA ARG A 3 77.94 54.90 105.89
C ARG A 3 77.02 53.92 105.16
N TYR A 4 77.29 52.63 105.24
CA TYR A 4 76.44 51.60 104.62
C TYR A 4 75.13 51.40 105.40
N GLU A 5 75.11 51.64 106.72
CA GLU A 5 73.89 51.60 107.53
C GLU A 5 72.96 52.78 107.20
N ALA A 6 73.50 53.99 107.07
CA ALA A 6 72.73 55.16 106.62
C ALA A 6 72.21 55.00 105.17
N ASP A 7 73.04 54.47 104.26
CA ASP A 7 72.62 54.19 102.88
C ASP A 7 71.51 53.11 102.84
N LEU A 8 71.54 52.12 103.73
CA LEU A 8 70.49 51.09 103.85
C LEU A 8 69.17 51.67 104.39
N GLU A 9 69.22 52.58 105.35
CA GLU A 9 68.03 53.29 105.86
C GLU A 9 67.41 54.19 104.78
N GLU A 10 68.23 54.93 104.02
CA GLU A 10 67.74 55.74 102.89
C GLU A 10 67.13 54.87 101.78
N LEU A 11 67.75 53.73 101.46
CA LEU A 11 67.21 52.76 100.51
C LEU A 11 65.91 52.13 101.01
N GLN A 12 65.78 51.89 102.32
CA GLN A 12 64.56 51.34 102.91
C GLN A 12 63.40 52.33 102.80
N ILE A 13 63.63 53.62 103.10
CA ILE A 13 62.61 54.67 102.93
C ILE A 13 62.20 54.80 101.46
N ARG A 14 63.16 54.84 100.52
CA ARG A 14 62.84 54.85 99.08
C ARG A 14 62.07 53.62 98.62
N LEU A 15 62.35 52.45 99.22
CA LEU A 15 61.66 51.21 98.89
C LEU A 15 60.21 51.23 99.42
N GLU A 16 59.96 51.85 100.57
CA GLU A 16 58.61 52.09 101.09
C GLU A 16 57.83 53.07 100.21
N GLU A 17 58.42 54.19 99.79
CA GLU A 17 57.81 55.13 98.83
C GLU A 17 57.52 54.46 97.47
N GLN A 18 58.44 53.64 96.97
CA GLN A 18 58.21 52.86 95.75
C GLN A 18 57.09 51.82 95.93
N ASN A 19 57.01 51.17 97.09
CA ASN A 19 55.94 50.22 97.37
C ASN A 19 54.57 50.91 97.43
N GLU A 20 54.48 52.13 97.96
CA GLU A 20 53.25 52.92 97.97
C GLU A 20 52.80 53.31 96.56
N VAL A 21 53.73 53.79 95.72
CA VAL A 21 53.43 54.10 94.30
C VAL A 21 53.02 52.84 93.53
N VAL A 22 53.64 51.69 93.82
CA VAL A 22 53.26 50.40 93.22
C VAL A 22 51.87 49.97 93.67
N ALA A 23 51.50 50.20 94.93
CA ALA A 23 50.17 49.88 95.45
C ALA A 23 49.08 50.77 94.81
N GLU A 24 49.32 52.09 94.71
CA GLU A 24 48.39 53.01 94.03
C GLU A 24 48.25 52.67 92.55
N ALA A 25 49.37 52.35 91.88
CA ALA A 25 49.34 51.89 90.49
C ALA A 25 48.58 50.58 90.32
N ALA A 26 48.65 49.66 91.30
CA ALA A 26 47.91 48.40 91.29
C ALA A 26 46.39 48.62 91.47
N GLU A 27 45.97 49.50 92.38
CA GLU A 27 44.55 49.86 92.55
C GLU A 27 44.00 50.53 91.27
N MET A 28 44.75 51.47 90.70
CA MET A 28 44.39 52.09 89.42
C MET A 28 44.36 51.07 88.27
N GLN A 29 45.22 50.06 88.29
CA GLN A 29 45.21 48.98 87.31
C GLN A 29 43.94 48.13 87.45
N GLU A 30 43.55 47.76 88.66
CA GLU A 30 42.32 46.98 88.92
C GLU A 30 41.06 47.73 88.47
N GLU A 31 40.96 49.04 88.74
CA GLU A 31 39.85 49.87 88.27
C GLU A 31 39.81 49.97 86.74
N ASN A 32 40.97 50.11 86.09
CA ASN A 32 41.06 50.14 84.63
C ASN A 32 40.72 48.79 84.00
N GLU A 33 41.13 47.67 84.62
CA GLU A 33 40.78 46.31 84.20
C GLU A 33 39.26 46.08 84.30
N ALA A 34 38.64 46.44 85.43
CA ALA A 34 37.19 46.32 85.60
C ALA A 34 36.42 47.18 84.57
N ARG A 35 36.92 48.38 84.26
CA ARG A 35 36.32 49.24 83.23
C ARG A 35 36.50 48.66 81.83
N ALA A 36 37.65 48.05 81.54
CA ALA A 36 37.90 47.39 80.27
C ALA A 36 36.98 46.18 80.09
N GLU A 37 36.85 45.33 81.12
CA GLU A 37 35.94 44.17 81.10
C GLU A 37 34.48 44.58 80.88
N ALA A 38 34.00 45.63 81.55
CA ALA A 38 32.65 46.15 81.35
C ALA A 38 32.43 46.63 79.90
N ALA A 39 33.40 47.34 79.32
CA ALA A 39 33.34 47.79 77.94
C ALA A 39 33.40 46.62 76.94
N GLU A 40 34.18 45.57 77.22
CA GLU A 40 34.22 44.35 76.39
C GLU A 40 32.88 43.62 76.40
N LEU A 41 32.23 43.50 77.56
CA LEU A 41 30.90 42.90 77.67
C LEU A 41 29.84 43.68 76.88
N GLU A 42 29.85 45.02 76.96
CA GLU A 42 28.96 45.86 76.16
C GLU A 42 29.18 45.67 74.65
N VAL A 43 30.46 45.58 74.23
CA VAL A 43 30.81 45.34 72.83
C VAL A 43 30.31 43.98 72.36
N ASP A 44 30.43 42.94 73.18
CA ASP A 44 29.98 41.59 72.83
C ASP A 44 28.45 41.49 72.79
N GLU A 45 27.75 42.19 73.68
CA GLU A 45 26.29 42.30 73.61
C GLU A 45 25.85 42.99 72.31
N LEU A 46 26.48 44.11 71.95
CA LEU A 46 26.19 44.81 70.70
C LEU A 46 26.50 43.96 69.46
N LYS A 47 27.57 43.16 69.48
CA LYS A 47 27.87 42.20 68.40
C LYS A 47 26.77 41.15 68.27
N SER A 48 26.29 40.60 69.39
CA SER A 48 25.20 39.62 69.38
C SER A 48 23.93 40.24 68.80
N GLN A 49 23.55 41.42 69.28
CA GLN A 49 22.37 42.14 68.77
C GLN A 49 22.51 42.45 67.28
N LEU A 50 23.69 42.90 66.83
CA LEU A 50 23.96 43.18 65.43
C LEU A 50 23.83 41.93 64.55
N ALA A 51 24.30 40.78 65.03
CA ALA A 51 24.15 39.51 64.33
C ALA A 51 22.68 39.11 64.16
N ASP A 52 21.88 39.25 65.22
CA ASP A 52 20.44 38.98 65.18
C ASP A 52 19.71 39.93 64.22
N TYR A 53 20.05 41.22 64.24
CA TYR A 53 19.51 42.20 63.30
C TYR A 53 19.88 41.89 61.85
N GLN A 54 21.13 41.47 61.59
CA GLN A 54 21.57 41.12 60.25
C GLN A 54 20.81 39.90 59.73
N GLN A 55 20.63 38.86 60.56
CA GLN A 55 19.85 37.69 60.18
C GLN A 55 18.39 38.04 59.88
N ALA A 56 17.76 38.89 60.69
CA ALA A 56 16.39 39.35 60.45
C ALA A 56 16.28 40.16 59.15
N LEU A 57 17.27 41.01 58.86
CA LEU A 57 17.33 41.80 57.64
C LEU A 57 17.44 40.90 56.40
N ASP A 58 18.27 39.87 56.43
CA ASP A 58 18.45 38.95 55.30
C ASP A 58 17.16 38.18 54.98
N VAL A 59 16.41 37.77 56.01
CA VAL A 59 15.07 37.16 55.85
C VAL A 59 14.09 38.15 55.23
N GLN A 60 14.11 39.41 55.68
CA GLN A 60 13.24 40.45 55.14
C GLN A 60 13.57 40.75 53.67
N GLN A 61 14.85 40.83 53.31
CA GLN A 61 15.29 41.05 51.92
C GLN A 61 14.82 39.92 51.02
N THR A 62 14.94 38.66 51.47
CA THR A 62 14.47 37.50 50.71
C THR A 62 12.96 37.57 50.46
N ARG A 63 12.17 37.90 51.50
CA ARG A 63 10.71 38.09 51.36
C ARG A 63 10.36 39.24 50.43
N ALA A 64 11.10 40.36 50.47
CA ALA A 64 10.89 41.49 49.58
C ALA A 64 11.12 41.13 48.11
N ILE A 65 12.16 40.34 47.82
CA ILE A 65 12.42 39.84 46.46
C ILE A 65 11.26 38.96 45.98
N GLN A 66 10.81 38.01 46.80
CA GLN A 66 9.69 37.13 46.48
C GLN A 66 8.39 37.92 46.24
N TYR A 67 8.12 38.94 47.05
CA TYR A 67 6.97 39.81 46.88
C TYR A 67 7.00 40.57 45.55
N ASN A 68 8.15 41.15 45.19
CA ASN A 68 8.31 41.82 43.90
C ASN A 68 8.17 40.85 42.72
N GLN A 69 8.69 39.63 42.84
CA GLN A 69 8.48 38.57 41.85
C GLN A 69 7.01 38.24 41.69
N ALA A 70 6.25 38.09 42.79
CA ALA A 70 4.82 37.83 42.75
C ALA A 70 4.03 38.97 42.08
N ILE A 71 4.35 40.24 42.40
CA ILE A 71 3.74 41.40 41.74
C ILE A 71 4.02 41.37 40.23
N SER A 72 5.27 41.14 39.83
CA SER A 72 5.62 41.10 38.41
C SER A 72 4.96 39.95 37.66
N ALA A 73 4.77 38.79 38.29
CA ALA A 73 4.03 37.66 37.73
C ALA A 73 2.54 37.99 37.55
N LEU A 74 1.92 38.62 38.56
CA LEU A 74 0.53 39.07 38.48
C LEU A 74 0.34 40.11 37.38
N ALA A 75 1.24 41.11 37.27
CA ALA A 75 1.18 42.13 36.23
C ALA A 75 1.26 41.51 34.81
N ARG A 76 2.18 40.56 34.59
CA ARG A 76 2.26 39.82 33.32
C ARG A 76 0.99 39.04 33.03
N ALA A 77 0.41 38.37 34.04
CA ALA A 77 -0.85 37.65 33.87
C ALA A 77 -2.01 38.59 33.51
N ARG A 78 -2.09 39.78 34.12
CA ARG A 78 -3.09 40.81 33.77
C ARG A 78 -2.99 41.23 32.31
N GLU A 79 -1.78 41.44 31.81
CA GLU A 79 -1.52 41.81 30.41
C GLU A 79 -1.89 40.68 29.44
N LEU A 80 -1.37 39.47 29.67
CA LEU A 80 -1.58 38.32 28.77
C LEU A 80 -3.03 37.85 28.73
N CYS A 81 -3.69 37.83 29.88
CA CYS A 81 -5.09 37.42 30.00
C CYS A 81 -6.07 38.58 29.71
N HIS A 82 -5.57 39.80 29.50
CA HIS A 82 -6.37 41.02 29.36
C HIS A 82 -7.36 41.25 30.53
N LEU A 83 -6.93 40.97 31.76
CA LEU A 83 -7.72 41.10 32.98
C LEU A 83 -7.06 42.14 33.91
N PRO A 84 -7.36 43.45 33.78
CA PRO A 84 -6.67 44.49 34.55
C PRO A 84 -6.89 44.39 36.07
N ASP A 85 -8.04 43.84 36.49
CA ASP A 85 -8.44 43.72 37.89
C ASP A 85 -8.10 42.36 38.52
N LEU A 86 -7.24 41.55 37.87
CA LEU A 86 -6.87 40.21 38.38
C LEU A 86 -6.22 40.30 39.76
N THR A 87 -6.81 39.66 40.77
CA THR A 87 -6.26 39.56 42.12
C THR A 87 -5.71 38.15 42.37
N PRO A 88 -4.80 37.96 43.34
CA PRO A 88 -4.28 36.63 43.67
C PRO A 88 -5.39 35.66 44.13
N GLU A 89 -6.47 36.13 44.77
CA GLU A 89 -7.58 35.25 45.16
C GLU A 89 -8.37 34.77 43.93
N SER A 90 -8.63 35.65 42.97
CA SER A 90 -9.39 35.31 41.74
C SER A 90 -8.57 34.52 40.71
N ALA A 91 -7.24 34.50 40.83
CA ALA A 91 -6.35 33.90 39.85
C ALA A 91 -6.56 32.39 39.67
N ALA A 92 -6.92 31.67 40.75
CA ALA A 92 -7.20 30.24 40.68
C ALA A 92 -8.42 29.91 39.83
N GLU A 93 -9.53 30.64 40.02
CA GLU A 93 -10.75 30.45 39.22
C GLU A 93 -10.51 30.78 37.74
N TRP A 94 -9.79 31.88 37.46
CA TRP A 94 -9.44 32.23 36.09
C TRP A 94 -8.55 31.17 35.43
N LEU A 95 -7.59 30.60 36.17
CA LEU A 95 -6.74 29.52 35.68
C LEU A 95 -7.57 28.31 35.27
N ASP A 96 -8.54 27.90 36.07
CA ASP A 96 -9.45 26.80 35.72
C ASP A 96 -10.24 27.12 34.44
N THR A 97 -10.72 28.36 34.28
CA THR A 97 -11.42 28.77 33.06
C THR A 97 -10.54 28.75 31.81
N PHE A 98 -9.26 29.15 31.93
CA PHE A 98 -8.31 29.12 30.82
C PHE A 98 -7.92 27.68 30.47
N GLN A 99 -7.73 26.81 31.47
CA GLN A 99 -7.47 25.39 31.24
C GLN A 99 -8.64 24.70 30.54
N ALA A 100 -9.88 24.98 30.95
CA ALA A 100 -11.07 24.46 30.27
C ALA A 100 -11.17 24.94 28.81
N LYS A 101 -10.88 26.23 28.56
CA LYS A 101 -10.84 26.78 27.20
C LYS A 101 -9.73 26.16 26.35
N GLU A 102 -8.56 25.90 26.94
CA GLU A 102 -7.45 25.23 26.28
C GLU A 102 -7.82 23.79 25.88
N GLN A 103 -8.43 23.05 26.79
CA GLN A 103 -8.94 21.70 26.52
C GLN A 103 -9.99 21.71 25.40
N GLU A 104 -10.97 22.61 25.48
CA GLU A 104 -12.00 22.73 24.44
C GLU A 104 -11.39 23.10 23.07
N ALA A 105 -10.42 24.01 23.04
CA ALA A 105 -9.75 24.42 21.81
C ALA A 105 -8.91 23.28 21.21
N THR A 106 -8.20 22.51 22.04
CA THR A 106 -7.38 21.37 21.59
C THR A 106 -8.26 20.22 21.08
N GLU A 107 -9.37 19.92 21.74
CA GLU A 107 -10.35 18.93 21.26
C GLU A 107 -10.96 19.34 19.92
N LYS A 108 -11.37 20.60 19.78
CA LYS A 108 -11.87 21.14 18.52
C LYS A 108 -10.81 21.04 17.42
N LEU A 109 -9.56 21.42 17.71
CA LEU A 109 -8.45 21.36 16.76
C LEU A 109 -8.23 19.93 16.27
N LEU A 110 -8.16 18.95 17.19
CA LEU A 110 -7.95 17.55 16.84
C LEU A 110 -9.11 17.02 15.97
N SER A 111 -10.35 17.38 16.31
CA SER A 111 -11.52 17.00 15.51
C SER A 111 -11.48 17.60 14.08
N LEU A 112 -10.99 18.83 13.94
CA LEU A 112 -10.84 19.50 12.65
C LEU A 112 -9.67 18.93 11.85
N GLU A 113 -8.58 18.58 12.50
CA GLU A 113 -7.43 17.93 11.88
C GLU A 113 -7.83 16.59 11.24
N GLN A 114 -8.59 15.77 11.96
CA GLN A 114 -9.11 14.51 11.41
C GLN A 114 -10.00 14.76 10.19
N LYS A 115 -10.94 15.71 10.27
CA LYS A 115 -11.80 16.09 9.15
C LYS A 115 -11.00 16.63 7.97
N MET A 116 -9.96 17.42 8.24
CA MET A 116 -9.09 18.00 7.22
C MET A 116 -8.30 16.92 6.48
N SER A 117 -7.73 15.94 7.20
CA SER A 117 -7.02 14.82 6.59
C SER A 117 -7.92 14.02 5.62
N VAL A 118 -9.14 13.69 6.06
CA VAL A 118 -10.13 13.01 5.20
C VAL A 118 -10.56 13.91 4.04
N ALA A 119 -10.78 15.21 4.26
CA ALA A 119 -11.14 16.15 3.20
C ALA A 119 -10.02 16.33 2.16
N GLN A 120 -8.75 16.37 2.58
CA GLN A 120 -7.58 16.47 1.70
C GLN A 120 -7.42 15.24 0.82
N THR A 121 -7.57 14.05 1.41
CA THR A 121 -7.55 12.78 0.66
C THR A 121 -8.73 12.71 -0.31
N ALA A 122 -9.94 13.05 0.11
CA ALA A 122 -11.10 13.11 -0.77
C ALA A 122 -10.93 14.13 -1.90
N HIS A 123 -10.36 15.31 -1.61
CA HIS A 123 -10.09 16.34 -2.62
C HIS A 123 -9.06 15.87 -3.65
N SER A 124 -7.95 15.25 -3.23
CA SER A 124 -6.94 14.74 -4.16
C SER A 124 -7.49 13.62 -5.05
N GLN A 125 -8.29 12.70 -4.49
CA GLN A 125 -9.00 11.67 -5.27
C GLN A 125 -10.00 12.29 -6.24
N PHE A 126 -10.75 13.30 -5.81
CA PHE A 126 -11.69 14.02 -6.67
C PHE A 126 -10.99 14.69 -7.85
N GLU A 127 -9.89 15.40 -7.62
CA GLU A 127 -9.12 16.05 -8.70
C GLU A 127 -8.55 15.03 -9.68
N GLN A 128 -8.01 13.91 -9.18
CA GLN A 128 -7.52 12.82 -10.05
C GLN A 128 -8.65 12.21 -10.89
N ALA A 129 -9.80 11.90 -10.26
CA ALA A 129 -10.96 11.37 -10.97
C ALA A 129 -11.50 12.36 -12.00
N TYR A 130 -11.61 13.64 -11.64
CA TYR A 130 -12.05 14.70 -12.53
C TYR A 130 -11.12 14.85 -13.75
N GLN A 131 -9.80 14.82 -13.54
CA GLN A 131 -8.83 14.87 -14.64
C GLN A 131 -8.97 13.67 -15.59
N LEU A 132 -9.23 12.47 -15.08
CA LEU A 132 -9.48 11.29 -15.91
C LEU A 132 -10.75 11.44 -16.75
N VAL A 133 -11.85 11.91 -16.14
CA VAL A 133 -13.12 12.13 -16.85
C VAL A 133 -12.95 13.22 -17.91
N ALA A 134 -12.25 14.31 -17.58
CA ALA A 134 -11.95 15.39 -18.52
C ALA A 134 -11.03 14.93 -19.67
N ALA A 135 -10.12 13.99 -19.42
CA ALA A 135 -9.27 13.42 -20.47
C ALA A 135 -10.04 12.52 -21.45
N ILE A 136 -11.08 11.82 -20.98
CA ILE A 136 -11.90 10.92 -21.81
C ILE A 136 -12.99 11.68 -22.56
N ASN A 137 -13.73 12.55 -21.86
CA ASN A 137 -14.88 13.28 -22.44
C ASN A 137 -14.49 14.62 -23.07
N GLY A 138 -13.37 15.21 -22.64
CA GLY A 138 -13.01 16.60 -22.94
C GLY A 138 -13.36 17.56 -21.78
N PRO A 139 -13.16 18.87 -21.96
CA PRO A 139 -13.39 19.85 -20.90
C PRO A 139 -14.88 19.91 -20.51
N LEU A 140 -15.16 19.80 -19.22
CA LEU A 140 -16.51 19.77 -18.64
C LEU A 140 -16.53 20.51 -17.29
N ALA A 141 -17.71 20.88 -16.78
CA ALA A 141 -17.80 21.56 -15.49
C ALA A 141 -17.68 20.57 -14.31
N ARG A 142 -17.04 20.97 -13.20
CA ARG A 142 -16.89 20.12 -12.00
C ARG A 142 -18.23 19.58 -11.46
N GLY A 143 -19.31 20.34 -11.59
CA GLY A 143 -20.65 19.90 -11.16
C GLY A 143 -21.26 18.79 -12.03
N GLU A 144 -20.84 18.69 -13.30
CA GLU A 144 -21.34 17.70 -14.26
C GLU A 144 -20.46 16.44 -14.30
N ALA A 145 -19.25 16.51 -13.76
CA ALA A 145 -18.25 15.45 -13.80
C ALA A 145 -18.76 14.11 -13.26
N TRP A 146 -19.61 14.14 -12.24
CA TRP A 146 -20.15 12.93 -11.62
C TRP A 146 -21.10 12.17 -12.55
N ASP A 147 -22.03 12.88 -13.18
CA ASP A 147 -23.02 12.27 -14.07
C ASP A 147 -22.34 11.72 -15.32
N VAL A 148 -21.43 12.52 -15.91
CA VAL A 148 -20.62 12.09 -17.06
C VAL A 148 -19.74 10.88 -16.74
N ALA A 149 -19.07 10.86 -15.58
CA ALA A 149 -18.24 9.73 -15.17
C ALA A 149 -19.07 8.43 -15.07
N ARG A 150 -20.30 8.52 -14.56
CA ARG A 150 -21.20 7.38 -14.42
C ARG A 150 -21.65 6.85 -15.78
N GLU A 151 -21.98 7.74 -16.72
CA GLU A 151 -22.33 7.37 -18.09
C GLU A 151 -21.15 6.69 -18.80
N LEU A 152 -19.94 7.27 -18.71
CA LEU A 152 -18.72 6.69 -19.29
C LEU A 152 -18.43 5.28 -18.76
N LEU A 153 -18.61 5.05 -17.46
CA LEU A 153 -18.44 3.72 -16.87
C LEU A 153 -19.47 2.72 -17.41
N ARG A 154 -20.73 3.14 -17.54
CA ARG A 154 -21.81 2.30 -18.08
C ARG A 154 -21.55 1.95 -19.55
N ASP A 155 -21.16 2.95 -20.34
CA ASP A 155 -20.83 2.76 -21.75
C ASP A 155 -19.59 1.89 -21.92
N GLY A 156 -18.58 2.05 -21.06
CA GLY A 156 -17.39 1.20 -21.05
C GLY A 156 -17.71 -0.29 -20.83
N VAL A 157 -18.65 -0.61 -19.94
CA VAL A 157 -19.10 -2.00 -19.73
C VAL A 157 -19.83 -2.53 -20.97
N ASN A 158 -20.74 -1.75 -21.54
CA ASN A 158 -21.47 -2.12 -22.76
C ASN A 158 -20.53 -2.33 -23.95
N GLN A 159 -19.55 -1.45 -24.14
CA GLN A 159 -18.57 -1.55 -25.22
C GLN A 159 -17.66 -2.77 -25.07
N ARG A 160 -17.26 -3.13 -23.83
CA ARG A 160 -16.49 -4.36 -23.58
C ARG A 160 -17.28 -5.61 -24.00
N HIS A 161 -18.55 -5.68 -23.61
CA HIS A 161 -19.41 -6.80 -24.02
C HIS A 161 -19.59 -6.89 -25.55
N LEU A 162 -19.74 -5.75 -26.24
CA LEU A 162 -19.80 -5.73 -27.70
C LEU A 162 -18.48 -6.17 -28.33
N ALA A 163 -17.34 -5.73 -27.78
CA ALA A 163 -16.01 -6.13 -28.25
C ALA A 163 -15.77 -7.65 -28.10
N GLU A 164 -16.24 -8.26 -27.01
CA GLU A 164 -16.17 -9.71 -26.79
C GLU A 164 -16.97 -10.50 -27.82
N GLN A 165 -18.09 -9.96 -28.33
CA GLN A 165 -18.92 -10.61 -29.34
C GLN A 165 -18.29 -10.62 -30.74
N VAL A 166 -17.31 -9.76 -31.01
CA VAL A 166 -16.68 -9.64 -32.33
C VAL A 166 -16.04 -10.97 -32.77
N GLN A 167 -15.36 -11.67 -31.86
CA GLN A 167 -14.65 -12.90 -32.21
C GLN A 167 -15.61 -14.06 -32.57
N PRO A 168 -16.66 -14.37 -31.77
CA PRO A 168 -17.68 -15.34 -32.16
C PRO A 168 -18.38 -15.00 -33.49
N LEU A 169 -18.67 -13.72 -33.73
CA LEU A 169 -19.30 -13.28 -34.99
C LEU A 169 -18.37 -13.47 -36.19
N ARG A 170 -17.08 -13.16 -36.05
CA ARG A 170 -16.07 -13.44 -37.10
C ARG A 170 -15.97 -14.92 -37.43
N MET A 171 -15.99 -15.79 -36.41
CA MET A 171 -15.96 -17.24 -36.62
C MET A 171 -17.20 -17.71 -37.39
N ARG A 172 -18.40 -17.30 -36.96
CA ARG A 172 -19.65 -17.63 -37.67
C ARG A 172 -19.66 -17.11 -39.11
N LEU A 173 -19.16 -15.89 -39.34
CA LEU A 173 -19.05 -15.32 -40.67
C LEU A 173 -18.11 -16.16 -41.55
N SER A 174 -16.93 -16.55 -41.03
CA SER A 174 -16.00 -17.40 -41.77
C SER A 174 -16.58 -18.78 -42.11
N GLU A 175 -17.38 -19.35 -41.20
CA GLU A 175 -18.06 -20.63 -41.42
C GLU A 175 -19.15 -20.50 -42.50
N LEU A 176 -19.94 -19.42 -42.47
CA LEU A 176 -20.93 -19.14 -43.50
C LEU A 176 -20.30 -18.88 -44.87
N GLU A 177 -19.19 -18.15 -44.91
CA GLU A 177 -18.41 -17.94 -46.14
C GLU A 177 -17.87 -19.27 -46.69
N GLN A 178 -17.40 -20.16 -45.83
CA GLN A 178 -16.95 -21.49 -46.25
C GLN A 178 -18.11 -22.34 -46.79
N ARG A 179 -19.23 -22.40 -46.08
CA ARG A 179 -20.44 -23.11 -46.55
C ARG A 179 -20.94 -22.57 -47.89
N LEU A 180 -20.88 -21.25 -48.09
CA LEU A 180 -21.24 -20.63 -49.37
C LEU A 180 -20.30 -21.06 -50.50
N ARG A 181 -18.99 -21.15 -50.25
CA ARG A 181 -18.02 -21.66 -51.24
C ARG A 181 -18.30 -23.13 -51.58
N GLU A 182 -18.53 -23.96 -50.57
CA GLU A 182 -18.88 -25.38 -50.75
C GLU A 182 -20.18 -25.54 -51.57
N GLN A 183 -21.19 -24.69 -51.32
CA GLN A 183 -22.41 -24.66 -52.13
C GLN A 183 -22.15 -24.26 -53.58
N GLN A 184 -21.37 -23.19 -53.82
CA GLN A 184 -21.02 -22.76 -55.17
C GLN A 184 -20.21 -23.81 -55.93
N GLU A 185 -19.31 -24.50 -55.24
CA GLU A 185 -18.56 -25.64 -55.80
C GLU A 185 -19.47 -26.81 -56.14
N ALA A 186 -20.41 -27.16 -55.26
CA ALA A 186 -21.41 -28.21 -55.52
C ALA A 186 -22.30 -27.86 -56.72
N GLU A 187 -22.84 -26.64 -56.79
CA GLU A 187 -23.62 -26.16 -57.93
C GLU A 187 -22.82 -26.23 -59.23
N ARG A 188 -21.54 -25.84 -59.20
CA ARG A 188 -20.65 -25.95 -60.35
C ARG A 188 -20.45 -27.41 -60.78
N LEU A 189 -20.21 -28.32 -59.84
CA LEU A 189 -20.05 -29.76 -60.13
C LEU A 189 -21.33 -30.36 -60.70
N LEU A 190 -22.51 -29.98 -60.19
CA LEU A 190 -23.80 -30.38 -60.73
C LEU A 190 -24.00 -29.86 -62.16
N ALA A 191 -23.65 -28.59 -62.42
CA ALA A 191 -23.72 -28.02 -63.76
C ALA A 191 -22.76 -28.73 -64.74
N GLU A 192 -21.54 -29.06 -64.29
CA GLU A 192 -20.58 -29.85 -65.08
C GLU A 192 -21.09 -31.27 -65.36
N PHE A 193 -21.74 -31.92 -64.38
CA PHE A 193 -22.36 -33.24 -64.53
C PHE A 193 -23.53 -33.22 -65.51
N CYS A 194 -24.46 -32.28 -65.38
CA CYS A 194 -25.60 -32.11 -66.28
C CYS A 194 -25.12 -31.87 -67.73
N LYS A 195 -24.09 -31.04 -67.91
CA LYS A 195 -23.45 -30.83 -69.22
C LYS A 195 -22.90 -32.13 -69.83
N ARG A 196 -22.24 -32.99 -69.04
CA ARG A 196 -21.69 -34.27 -69.52
C ARG A 196 -22.78 -35.28 -69.87
N GLN A 197 -23.88 -35.30 -69.13
CA GLN A 197 -25.00 -36.21 -69.35
C GLN A 197 -25.98 -35.73 -70.45
N GLY A 198 -25.91 -34.46 -70.85
CA GLY A 198 -26.79 -33.88 -71.87
C GLY A 198 -28.24 -33.73 -71.42
N LYS A 199 -28.51 -33.84 -70.11
CA LYS A 199 -29.81 -33.69 -69.46
C LYS A 199 -29.61 -32.85 -68.21
N ASN A 200 -30.58 -32.00 -67.89
CA ASN A 200 -30.60 -31.26 -66.65
C ASN A 200 -31.23 -32.14 -65.57
N PHE A 201 -30.53 -32.29 -64.45
CA PHE A 201 -31.02 -32.98 -63.27
C PHE A 201 -31.14 -31.97 -62.14
N ASP A 202 -32.28 -31.99 -61.47
CA ASP A 202 -32.49 -31.18 -60.26
C ASP A 202 -31.92 -31.90 -59.04
N ILE A 203 -31.67 -31.15 -57.95
CA ILE A 203 -31.02 -31.66 -56.72
C ILE A 203 -31.74 -32.90 -56.17
N ASP A 204 -33.07 -32.88 -56.15
CA ASP A 204 -33.90 -33.95 -55.61
C ASP A 204 -33.88 -35.23 -56.48
N GLU A 205 -33.46 -35.12 -57.75
CA GLU A 205 -33.40 -36.24 -58.69
C GLU A 205 -32.06 -36.99 -58.62
N LEU A 206 -31.02 -36.41 -58.01
CA LEU A 206 -29.68 -37.00 -57.96
C LEU A 206 -29.61 -38.31 -57.18
N GLU A 207 -30.36 -38.46 -56.09
CA GLU A 207 -30.37 -39.70 -55.31
C GLU A 207 -30.96 -40.87 -56.11
N ALA A 208 -32.08 -40.62 -56.80
CA ALA A 208 -32.70 -41.62 -57.66
C ALA A 208 -31.78 -41.99 -58.83
N LEU A 209 -31.17 -40.98 -59.46
CA LEU A 209 -30.18 -41.20 -60.52
C LEU A 209 -28.98 -42.01 -60.03
N HIS A 210 -28.48 -41.73 -58.83
CA HIS A 210 -27.37 -42.47 -58.23
C HIS A 210 -27.72 -43.95 -58.06
N GLN A 211 -28.89 -44.26 -57.50
CA GLN A 211 -29.37 -45.63 -57.34
C GLN A 211 -29.56 -46.35 -58.69
N GLU A 212 -30.07 -45.65 -59.70
CA GLU A 212 -30.18 -46.21 -61.06
C GLU A 212 -28.80 -46.53 -61.67
N LEU A 213 -27.83 -45.62 -61.51
CA LEU A 213 -26.46 -45.83 -62.00
C LEU A 213 -25.78 -46.97 -61.25
N GLU A 214 -25.95 -47.09 -59.94
CA GLU A 214 -25.44 -48.20 -59.14
C GLU A 214 -26.05 -49.54 -59.55
N ALA A 215 -27.38 -49.60 -59.71
CA ALA A 215 -28.06 -50.80 -60.19
C ALA A 215 -27.58 -51.19 -61.60
N ARG A 216 -27.35 -50.20 -62.46
CA ARG A 216 -26.81 -50.42 -63.81
C ARG A 216 -25.36 -50.90 -63.78
N ILE A 217 -24.52 -50.37 -62.89
CA ILE A 217 -23.15 -50.84 -62.67
C ILE A 217 -23.15 -52.28 -62.15
N ALA A 218 -24.02 -52.62 -61.21
CA ALA A 218 -24.17 -53.97 -60.69
C ALA A 218 -24.58 -54.95 -61.79
N ALA A 219 -25.64 -54.63 -62.55
CA ALA A 219 -26.10 -55.46 -63.66
C ALA A 219 -25.02 -55.64 -64.76
N LEU A 220 -24.26 -54.58 -65.08
CA LEU A 220 -23.15 -54.68 -66.01
C LEU A 220 -22.01 -55.55 -65.44
N SER A 221 -21.69 -55.40 -64.16
CA SER A 221 -20.69 -56.22 -63.48
C SER A 221 -21.06 -57.70 -63.48
N ASP A 222 -22.33 -58.02 -63.20
CA ASP A 222 -22.87 -59.37 -63.29
C ASP A 222 -22.80 -59.90 -64.73
N SER A 223 -23.13 -59.07 -65.72
CA SER A 223 -23.01 -59.46 -67.13
C SER A 223 -21.56 -59.76 -67.54
N VAL A 224 -20.60 -58.98 -67.03
CA VAL A 224 -19.16 -59.18 -67.26
C VAL A 224 -18.67 -60.44 -66.54
N ALA A 225 -19.11 -60.67 -65.30
CA ALA A 225 -18.80 -61.88 -64.55
C ALA A 225 -19.34 -63.14 -65.27
N ASN A 226 -20.61 -63.13 -65.68
CA ASN A 226 -21.22 -64.21 -66.46
C ASN A 226 -20.50 -64.45 -67.79
N ALA A 227 -20.15 -63.39 -68.52
CA ALA A 227 -19.36 -63.51 -69.76
C ALA A 227 -17.97 -64.10 -69.48
N SER A 228 -17.37 -63.76 -68.34
CA SER A 228 -16.07 -64.31 -67.92
C SER A 228 -16.16 -65.79 -67.54
N GLU A 229 -17.24 -66.21 -66.88
CA GLU A 229 -17.54 -67.60 -66.53
C GLU A 229 -17.83 -68.43 -67.79
N GLN A 230 -18.65 -67.93 -68.70
CA GLN A 230 -18.89 -68.58 -70.00
C GLN A 230 -17.60 -68.73 -70.80
N ARG A 231 -16.74 -67.70 -70.81
CA ARG A 231 -15.42 -67.77 -71.44
C ARG A 231 -14.52 -68.81 -70.77
N LEU A 232 -14.58 -68.95 -69.45
CA LEU A 232 -13.85 -69.98 -68.70
C LEU A 232 -14.38 -71.38 -69.02
N ALA A 233 -15.69 -71.57 -69.06
CA ALA A 233 -16.34 -72.84 -69.42
C ALA A 233 -15.98 -73.26 -70.84
N LEU A 234 -16.08 -72.36 -71.83
CA LEU A 234 -15.68 -72.62 -73.21
C LEU A 234 -14.18 -72.95 -73.33
N ARG A 235 -13.32 -72.35 -72.50
CA ARG A 235 -11.89 -72.72 -72.42
C ARG A 235 -11.70 -74.13 -71.86
N GLN A 236 -12.40 -74.49 -70.79
CA GLN A 236 -12.35 -75.85 -70.23
C GLN A 236 -12.87 -76.88 -71.24
N GLU A 237 -13.96 -76.60 -71.95
CA GLU A 237 -14.46 -77.46 -73.02
C GLU A 237 -13.45 -77.58 -74.17
N GLN A 238 -12.78 -76.49 -74.56
CA GLN A 238 -11.69 -76.56 -75.54
C GLN A 238 -10.53 -77.44 -75.05
N GLU A 239 -10.10 -77.32 -73.79
CA GLU A 239 -9.05 -78.16 -73.22
C GLU A 239 -9.48 -79.64 -73.14
N GLN A 240 -10.74 -79.92 -72.81
CA GLN A 240 -11.31 -81.27 -72.82
C GLN A 240 -11.37 -81.86 -74.24
N LEU A 241 -11.80 -81.08 -75.22
CA LEU A 241 -11.81 -81.52 -76.62
C LEU A 241 -10.39 -81.72 -77.15
N GLN A 242 -9.46 -80.82 -76.85
CA GLN A 242 -8.06 -80.96 -77.23
C GLN A 242 -7.41 -82.19 -76.60
N SER A 243 -7.61 -82.44 -75.30
CA SER A 243 -7.11 -83.65 -74.62
C SER A 243 -7.75 -84.92 -75.17
N ARG A 244 -9.05 -84.90 -75.52
CA ARG A 244 -9.75 -86.03 -76.16
C ARG A 244 -9.26 -86.27 -77.59
N ILE A 245 -8.99 -85.22 -78.36
CA ILE A 245 -8.33 -85.31 -79.68
C ILE A 245 -6.93 -85.88 -79.52
N GLN A 246 -6.12 -85.40 -78.56
CA GLN A 246 -4.80 -85.97 -78.28
C GLN A 246 -4.88 -87.44 -77.86
N HIS A 247 -5.83 -87.82 -77.01
CA HIS A 247 -6.03 -89.21 -76.60
C HIS A 247 -6.49 -90.08 -77.77
N LEU A 248 -7.39 -89.59 -78.64
CA LEU A 248 -7.79 -90.30 -79.87
C LEU A 248 -6.67 -90.35 -80.90
N MET A 249 -5.82 -89.33 -81.01
CA MET A 249 -4.61 -89.35 -81.84
C MET A 249 -3.57 -90.33 -81.27
N GLN A 250 -3.40 -90.43 -79.95
CA GLN A 250 -2.53 -91.42 -79.30
C GLN A 250 -3.10 -92.84 -79.45
N ARG A 251 -4.43 -93.01 -79.37
CA ARG A 251 -5.09 -94.30 -79.58
C ARG A 251 -5.09 -94.71 -81.05
N GLY A 252 -5.27 -93.74 -81.95
CA GLY A 252 -5.12 -93.88 -83.39
C GLY A 252 -3.68 -94.17 -83.79
N ALA A 253 -2.68 -93.56 -83.14
CA ALA A 253 -1.27 -93.89 -83.30
C ALA A 253 -0.91 -95.26 -82.72
N ARG A 254 -1.55 -95.70 -81.62
CA ARG A 254 -1.42 -97.08 -81.12
C ARG A 254 -2.10 -98.11 -82.02
N LEU A 255 -3.17 -97.75 -82.73
CA LEU A 255 -3.84 -98.63 -83.71
C LEU A 255 -3.17 -98.60 -85.09
N ALA A 256 -2.55 -97.47 -85.49
CA ALA A 256 -1.78 -97.32 -86.73
C ALA A 256 -0.34 -97.85 -86.59
N GLY A 257 0.23 -97.85 -85.38
CA GLY A 257 1.50 -98.51 -85.07
C GLY A 257 1.39 -100.04 -84.96
N GLY A 258 0.18 -100.57 -84.74
CA GLY A 258 -0.08 -102.01 -84.66
C GLY A 258 -0.49 -102.67 -85.98
N ALA A 259 -0.55 -101.92 -87.09
CA ALA A 259 -1.02 -102.41 -88.39
C ALA A 259 -0.11 -102.02 -89.57
N LYS A 260 1.21 -102.10 -89.37
CA LYS A 260 2.17 -102.50 -90.43
C LYS A 260 2.93 -103.74 -89.93
N GLN A 261 2.59 -104.88 -90.51
CA GLN A 261 3.22 -106.22 -90.42
C GLN A 261 4.68 -106.19 -90.96
N PRO A 262 5.46 -107.30 -90.91
CA PRO A 262 6.82 -107.37 -91.50
C PRO A 262 6.96 -106.69 -92.87
#